data_AF-A0A1J3EL77-F1
#
_entry.id   AF-A0A1J3EL77-F1
#
_cell.length_a   1.000
_cell.length_b   1.000
_cell.length_c   1.000
_cell.angle_alpha   90.00
_cell.angle_beta   90.00
_cell.angle_gamma   90.00
#
_symmetry.space_group_name_H-M   'P 1'
#
loop_
_entity.id
_entity.type
_entity.pdbx_description
1 polymer ?
#
loop_
_entity_poly.entity_id
_entity_poly.type
_entity_poly.pdbx_seq_one_letter_code
_entity_poly.pdbx_strand_id
1 'polypeptide(L)'
;VDCGTNNFLGTLARADRLPYGRDFDTHQPTGRFCNGRIPVDFLANRLGLPFVPSYLGQNGTIDKMFQGVNYASAGAGIILSSGSELGQRVSFAMQIEQFVDTFQQMILSIGEKASNR
;
A
#
# COMPACT_ATOMS: atom_id res chain seq x y z
N VAL A 1 6.97 4.56 -4.35
CA VAL A 1 5.55 4.18 -4.57
C VAL A 1 5.02 3.33 -3.43
N ASP A 2 5.78 2.34 -2.97
CA ASP A 2 5.46 1.56 -1.76
C ASP A 2 5.38 2.46 -0.52
N CYS A 3 4.34 2.25 0.28
CA CYS A 3 4.06 2.95 1.53
C CYS A 3 4.08 2.03 2.77
N GLY A 4 4.67 0.83 2.64
CA GLY A 4 4.87 -0.12 3.73
C GLY A 4 4.27 -1.51 3.48
N THR A 5 3.93 -1.87 2.24
CA THR A 5 3.45 -3.22 1.88
C THR A 5 4.47 -4.28 2.28
N ASN A 6 5.75 -4.03 2.03
CA ASN A 6 6.81 -5.00 2.29
C ASN A 6 7.08 -5.28 3.78
N ASN A 7 6.54 -4.47 4.69
CA ASN A 7 6.64 -4.73 6.13
C ASN A 7 5.90 -6.01 6.56
N PHE A 8 4.94 -6.45 5.72
CA PHE A 8 4.12 -7.64 5.92
C PHE A 8 4.66 -8.87 5.18
N LEU A 9 5.85 -8.77 4.56
CA LEU A 9 6.44 -9.82 3.73
C LEU A 9 7.80 -10.28 4.27
N GLY A 10 8.13 -11.55 4.04
CA GLY A 10 9.46 -12.11 4.27
C GLY A 10 10.43 -11.68 3.18
N THR A 11 10.98 -10.47 3.30
CA THR A 11 11.81 -9.82 2.27
C THR A 11 12.89 -8.93 2.86
N LEU A 12 14.00 -8.80 2.14
CA LEU A 12 15.08 -7.85 2.42
C LEU A 12 14.73 -6.43 1.94
N ALA A 13 13.80 -6.32 1.00
CA ALA A 13 13.29 -5.04 0.51
C ALA A 13 12.33 -4.42 1.55
N ARG A 14 12.87 -3.90 2.66
CA ARG A 14 12.10 -3.23 3.73
C ARG A 14 12.69 -1.87 4.11
N ALA A 15 11.79 -0.95 4.45
CA ALA A 15 12.11 0.42 4.87
C ALA A 15 11.42 0.80 6.21
N ASP A 16 11.27 -0.19 7.09
CA ASP A 16 10.70 -0.10 8.44
C ASP A 16 11.75 0.11 9.53
N ARG A 17 12.89 0.70 9.16
CA ARG A 17 14.03 0.97 10.05
C ARG A 17 14.65 2.32 9.72
N LEU A 18 15.43 2.86 10.65
CA LEU A 18 16.24 4.05 10.38
C LEU A 18 17.20 3.78 9.21
N PRO A 19 17.49 4.79 8.35
CA PRO A 19 17.09 6.19 8.47
C PRO A 19 15.73 6.56 7.87
N TYR A 20 14.97 5.60 7.33
CA TYR A 20 13.69 5.87 6.67
C TYR A 20 12.67 6.51 7.62
N GLY A 21 11.85 7.42 7.09
CA GLY A 21 10.84 8.14 7.87
C GLY A 21 11.33 9.28 8.78
N ARG A 22 12.64 9.60 8.78
CA ARG A 22 13.22 10.71 9.58
C ARG A 22 12.53 12.06 9.35
N ASP A 23 12.23 12.38 8.10
CA ASP A 23 11.64 13.65 7.66
C ASP A 23 10.12 13.53 7.44
N PHE A 24 9.51 12.40 7.83
CA PHE A 24 8.06 12.22 7.83
C PHE A 24 7.46 12.88 9.07
N ASP A 25 6.17 13.24 9.02
CA ASP A 25 5.51 13.99 10.09
C ASP A 25 5.55 13.28 11.46
N THR A 26 5.67 11.96 11.47
CA THR A 26 5.79 11.13 12.69
C THR A 26 7.23 10.97 13.18
N HIS A 27 8.23 11.33 12.37
CA HIS A 27 9.65 11.06 12.60
C HIS A 27 9.97 9.58 12.91
N GLN A 28 9.15 8.65 12.42
CA GLN A 28 9.29 7.21 12.61
C GLN A 28 9.37 6.48 11.26
N PRO A 29 10.03 5.31 11.17
CA PRO A 29 10.02 4.50 9.96
C PRO A 29 8.60 4.15 9.51
N THR A 30 8.29 4.44 8.24
CA THR A 30 6.93 4.26 7.69
C THR A 30 6.83 3.09 6.72
N GLY A 31 7.94 2.45 6.35
CA GLY A 31 7.98 1.50 5.22
C GLY A 31 8.08 2.16 3.84
N ARG A 32 8.08 3.51 3.77
CA ARG A 32 8.44 4.24 2.55
C ARG A 32 9.96 4.23 2.37
N PHE A 33 10.43 3.93 1.17
CA PHE A 33 11.86 3.94 0.81
C PHE A 33 12.41 5.37 0.62
N CYS A 34 12.16 6.25 1.59
CA CYS A 34 12.72 7.59 1.69
C CYS A 34 12.65 8.08 3.14
N ASN A 35 13.27 9.23 3.42
CA ASN A 35 13.19 9.83 4.76
C ASN A 35 11.81 10.43 5.04
N GLY A 36 11.02 10.79 4.02
CA GLY A 36 9.77 11.51 4.20
C GLY A 36 8.66 10.99 3.30
N ARG A 37 8.02 11.92 2.60
CA ARG A 37 6.87 11.65 1.72
C ARG A 37 7.33 11.07 0.38
N ILE A 38 6.53 10.18 -0.21
CA ILE A 38 6.71 9.65 -1.58
C ILE A 38 5.85 10.43 -2.57
N PRO A 39 6.07 10.34 -3.90
CA PRO A 39 5.32 11.12 -4.89
C PRO A 39 3.79 11.09 -4.75
N VAL A 40 3.22 9.93 -4.40
CA VAL A 40 1.77 9.79 -4.17
C VAL A 40 1.26 10.55 -2.94
N ASP A 41 2.10 10.75 -1.91
CA ASP A 41 1.74 11.56 -0.74
C ASP A 41 1.70 13.04 -1.09
N PHE A 42 2.62 13.52 -1.94
CA PHE A 42 2.60 14.91 -2.42
C PHE A 42 1.34 15.18 -3.27
N LEU A 43 0.93 14.22 -4.10
CA LEU A 43 -0.32 14.29 -4.83
C LEU A 43 -1.52 14.35 -3.87
N ALA A 44 -1.58 13.47 -2.87
CA ALA A 44 -2.64 13.49 -1.86
C ALA A 44 -2.72 14.85 -1.13
N ASN A 45 -1.58 15.40 -0.70
CA ASN A 45 -1.52 16.74 -0.09
C ASN A 45 -2.08 17.82 -1.01
N ARG A 46 -1.71 17.79 -2.29
CA ARG A 46 -2.16 18.79 -3.28
C ARG A 46 -3.66 18.75 -3.51
N LEU A 47 -4.27 17.56 -3.36
CA LEU A 47 -5.70 17.30 -3.50
C LEU A 47 -6.48 17.44 -2.18
N GLY A 48 -5.81 17.69 -1.05
CA GLY A 48 -6.45 17.72 0.27
C GLY A 48 -6.97 16.36 0.74
N LEU A 49 -6.37 15.27 0.25
CA LEU A 49 -6.71 13.88 0.60
C LEU A 49 -5.78 13.33 1.67
N PRO A 50 -6.24 12.38 2.50
CA PRO A 50 -5.36 11.65 3.43
C PRO A 50 -4.33 10.81 2.67
N PHE A 51 -3.23 10.45 3.33
CA PHE A 51 -2.28 9.49 2.77
C PHE A 51 -2.91 8.11 2.69
N VAL A 52 -2.78 7.50 1.52
CA VAL A 52 -3.28 6.15 1.27
C VAL A 52 -2.42 5.13 2.00
N PRO A 53 -3.03 4.19 2.74
CA PRO A 53 -2.30 3.15 3.42
C PRO A 53 -2.05 1.95 2.47
N SER A 54 -1.14 1.03 2.84
CA SER A 54 -0.87 -0.16 2.05
C SER A 54 -2.03 -1.16 2.11
N TYR A 55 -2.26 -1.90 1.02
CA TYR A 55 -3.30 -2.93 0.95
C TYR A 55 -3.13 -3.99 2.04
N LEU A 56 -1.93 -4.55 2.18
CA LEU A 56 -1.63 -5.55 3.22
C LEU A 56 -1.72 -4.97 4.64
N GLY A 57 -1.54 -3.65 4.80
CA GLY A 57 -1.70 -2.97 6.09
C GLY A 57 -3.15 -2.74 6.51
N GLN A 58 -4.14 -2.99 5.64
CA GLN A 58 -5.55 -2.78 5.98
C GLN A 58 -6.18 -3.93 6.77
N ASN A 59 -5.51 -5.08 6.86
CA ASN A 59 -6.03 -6.27 7.53
C ASN A 59 -7.48 -6.61 7.11
N GLY A 60 -7.81 -6.43 5.82
CA GLY A 60 -9.15 -6.69 5.27
C GLY A 60 -10.23 -5.64 5.59
N THR A 61 -9.89 -4.48 6.16
CA THR A 61 -10.88 -3.45 6.52
C THR A 61 -11.29 -2.61 5.31
N ILE A 62 -12.46 -2.90 4.72
CA ILE A 62 -12.96 -2.21 3.51
C ILE A 62 -13.28 -0.73 3.73
N ASP A 63 -13.76 -0.34 4.93
CA ASP A 63 -14.15 1.05 5.21
C ASP A 63 -12.98 2.03 5.07
N LYS A 64 -11.75 1.59 5.37
CA LYS A 64 -10.54 2.40 5.16
C LYS A 64 -10.13 2.46 3.70
N MET A 65 -10.35 1.39 2.94
CA MET A 65 -10.02 1.33 1.51
C MET A 65 -10.90 2.27 0.67
N PHE A 66 -12.10 2.64 1.13
CA PHE A 66 -12.93 3.66 0.48
C PHE A 66 -12.27 5.05 0.43
N GLN A 67 -11.32 5.33 1.32
CA GLN A 67 -10.52 6.57 1.30
C GLN A 67 -9.30 6.46 0.39
N GLY A 68 -9.11 5.32 -0.26
CA GLY A 68 -7.97 4.99 -1.10
C GLY A 68 -7.06 3.95 -0.45
N VAL A 69 -6.32 3.22 -1.29
CA VAL A 69 -5.40 2.16 -0.89
C VAL A 69 -4.25 2.07 -1.89
N ASN A 70 -3.07 1.70 -1.43
CA ASN A 70 -1.86 1.58 -2.24
C ASN A 70 -1.41 0.12 -2.33
N TYR A 71 -1.29 -0.38 -3.56
CA TYR A 71 -0.93 -1.77 -3.87
C TYR A 71 0.57 -1.96 -4.13
N ALA A 72 1.35 -0.88 -4.19
CA ALA A 72 2.75 -0.96 -4.57
C ALA A 72 3.55 -1.79 -3.56
N SER A 73 4.49 -2.59 -4.08
CA SER A 73 5.43 -3.39 -3.30
C SER A 73 6.85 -3.14 -3.82
N ALA A 74 7.79 -2.89 -2.92
CA ALA A 74 9.18 -2.70 -3.30
C ALA A 74 9.81 -3.98 -3.84
N GLY A 75 10.68 -3.84 -4.84
CA GLY A 75 11.27 -4.96 -5.58
C GLY A 75 10.36 -5.54 -6.66
N ALA A 76 9.06 -5.22 -6.66
CA ALA A 76 8.16 -5.68 -7.72
C ALA A 76 8.46 -5.03 -9.07
N GLY A 77 8.28 -5.81 -10.13
CA GLY A 77 8.33 -5.34 -11.52
C GLY A 77 7.19 -5.94 -12.34
N ILE A 78 7.15 -5.57 -13.63
CA ILE A 78 6.18 -6.11 -14.60
C ILE A 78 6.42 -7.61 -14.79
N ILE A 79 7.69 -8.03 -14.88
CA ILE A 79 8.07 -9.44 -14.98
C ILE A 79 7.93 -10.08 -13.61
N LEU A 80 7.31 -11.26 -13.56
CA LEU A 80 7.05 -11.97 -12.30
C LEU A 80 8.33 -12.20 -11.48
N SER A 81 9.46 -12.49 -12.10
CA SER A 81 10.73 -12.76 -11.38
C SER A 81 11.47 -11.51 -10.88
N SER A 82 11.04 -10.30 -11.25
CA SER A 82 11.70 -9.07 -10.80
C SER A 82 11.75 -8.97 -9.28
N GLY A 83 12.94 -8.68 -8.74
CA GLY A 83 13.20 -8.51 -7.32
C GLY A 83 13.04 -9.78 -6.47
N SER A 84 12.94 -10.96 -7.10
CA SER A 84 12.82 -12.24 -6.38
C SER A 84 14.05 -12.57 -5.53
N GLU A 85 15.22 -12.05 -5.91
CA GLU A 85 16.47 -12.16 -5.17
C GLU A 85 16.41 -11.46 -3.80
N LEU A 86 15.48 -10.53 -3.59
CA LEU A 86 15.26 -9.85 -2.31
C LEU A 86 14.27 -10.60 -1.41
N GLY A 87 13.63 -11.66 -1.89
CA GLY A 87 12.63 -12.43 -1.18
C GLY A 87 11.20 -12.16 -1.66
N GLN A 88 10.22 -12.20 -0.74
CA GLN A 88 8.81 -12.02 -1.08
C GLN A 88 8.51 -10.60 -1.57
N ARG A 89 7.58 -10.49 -2.52
CA ARG A 89 7.08 -9.24 -3.11
C ARG A 89 5.70 -9.48 -3.70
N VAL A 90 4.86 -8.45 -3.73
CA VAL A 90 3.61 -8.45 -4.49
C VAL A 90 3.94 -8.06 -5.92
N SER A 91 4.02 -9.03 -6.84
CA SER A 91 4.34 -8.77 -8.25
C SER A 91 3.30 -7.85 -8.89
N PHE A 92 3.62 -7.21 -10.03
CA PHE A 92 2.66 -6.32 -10.68
C PHE A 92 1.32 -7.02 -11.01
N ALA A 93 1.36 -8.29 -11.43
CA ALA A 93 0.14 -9.09 -11.62
C ALA A 93 -0.67 -9.25 -10.33
N MET A 94 -0.01 -9.55 -9.20
CA MET A 94 -0.68 -9.64 -7.90
C MET A 94 -1.21 -8.27 -7.44
N GLN A 95 -0.58 -7.15 -7.79
CA GLN A 95 -1.09 -5.80 -7.49
C GLN A 95 -2.40 -5.53 -8.24
N ILE A 96 -2.54 -6.04 -9.47
CA ILE A 96 -3.80 -6.00 -10.22
C ILE A 96 -4.85 -6.87 -9.54
N GLU A 97 -4.50 -8.07 -9.08
CA GLU A 97 -5.40 -8.94 -8.31
C GLU A 97 -5.91 -8.24 -7.04
N GLN A 98 -5.03 -7.62 -6.25
CA GLN A 98 -5.44 -6.85 -5.06
C GLN A 98 -6.38 -5.69 -5.39
N PHE A 99 -6.19 -5.04 -6.54
CA PHE A 99 -7.10 -4.00 -7.02
C PHE A 99 -8.48 -4.57 -7.37
N VAL A 100 -8.53 -5.71 -8.07
CA VAL A 100 -9.78 -6.40 -8.40
C VAL A 100 -10.50 -6.85 -7.13
N ASP A 101 -9.78 -7.42 -6.17
CA ASP A 101 -10.32 -7.84 -4.87
C ASP A 101 -10.95 -6.65 -4.12
N THR A 102 -10.22 -5.52 -4.07
CA THR A 102 -10.72 -4.30 -3.42
C THR A 102 -12.02 -3.83 -4.08
N PHE A 103 -12.06 -3.82 -5.41
CA PHE A 103 -13.25 -3.42 -6.16
C PHE A 103 -14.45 -4.33 -5.87
N GLN A 104 -14.24 -5.65 -5.84
CA GLN A 104 -15.29 -6.61 -5.50
C GLN A 104 -15.81 -6.43 -4.06
N GLN A 105 -14.90 -6.24 -3.09
CA GLN A 105 -15.29 -5.98 -1.70
C GLN A 105 -16.09 -4.68 -1.55
N MET A 106 -15.75 -3.63 -2.31
CA MET A 106 -16.53 -2.39 -2.32
C MET A 106 -17.95 -2.60 -2.86
N ILE A 107 -18.10 -3.37 -3.95
CA ILE A 107 -19.43 -3.71 -4.50
C ILE A 107 -20.28 -4.44 -3.46
N LEU A 108 -19.71 -5.47 -2.83
CA LEU A 108 -20.41 -6.25 -1.80
C LEU A 108 -20.82 -5.36 -0.62
N SER A 109 -19.90 -4.54 -0.11
CA SER A 109 -20.16 -3.65 1.02
C SER A 109 -21.26 -2.62 0.71
N ILE A 110 -21.29 -2.05 -0.49
CA ILE A 110 -22.35 -1.12 -0.91
C ILE A 110 -23.68 -1.86 -1.04
N GLY A 111 -23.68 -3.05 -1.64
CA GLY A 111 -24.88 -3.87 -1.80
C GLY A 111 -25.51 -4.26 -0.47
N GLU A 112 -24.71 -4.72 0.50
CA GLU A 112 -25.17 -5.04 1.86
C GLU A 112 -25.75 -3.81 2.56
N LYS A 113 -25.08 -2.65 2.47
CA LYS A 113 -25.58 -1.39 3.06
C LYS A 113 -26.90 -0.93 2.43
N ALA A 114 -27.14 -1.23 1.15
CA ALA A 114 -28.39 -0.91 0.46
C ALA A 114 -29.52 -1.88 0.81
N SER A 115 -29.23 -3.18 0.98
CA SER A 115 -30.23 -4.19 1.36
C SER A 115 -30.70 -4.09 2.81
N ASN A 116 -29.87 -3.52 3.69
CA ASN A 116 -30.16 -3.37 5.12
C ASN A 116 -30.88 -2.05 5.47
N ARG A 117 -31.37 -1.31 4.45
CA ARG A 117 -32.20 -0.11 4.60
C ARG A 117 -33.64 -0.42 4.21
#